data_AF-A0A5P9NIS5-F1
#
_entry.id   AF-A0A5P9NIS5-F1
#
_cell.length_a   1.000
_cell.length_b   1.000
_cell.length_c   1.000
_cell.angle_alpha   90.00
_cell.angle_beta   90.00
_cell.angle_gamma   90.00
#
_symmetry.space_group_name_H-M   'P 1'
#
loop_
_entity.id
_entity.type
_entity.pdbx_description
1 polymer ?
#
loop_
_entity_poly.entity_id
_entity_poly.type
_entity_poly.pdbx_seq_one_letter_code
_entity_poly.pdbx_strand_id
1 'polypeptide(L)'
;MTAYEYADIAASNYSISFTILSLMVALVSAYFVAAYFMGKSINGFQVFLLNTVYLLWMSGLAWVATRFLIRATQAATISLSLDESQTGTVFASAYLFPALMAVTTLLISYGFMWSLRHGEEK
;
A
#
# COMPACT_ATOMS: atom_id res chain seq x y z
N MET A 1 22.20 -18.11 -14.03
CA MET A 1 21.04 -18.10 -13.13
C MET A 1 19.92 -18.85 -13.82
N THR A 2 19.32 -19.83 -13.15
CA THR A 2 18.32 -20.75 -13.73
C THR A 2 16.91 -20.15 -13.66
N ALA A 3 15.96 -20.67 -14.44
CA ALA A 3 14.56 -20.27 -14.38
C ALA A 3 13.98 -20.41 -12.97
N TYR A 4 14.36 -21.48 -12.26
CA TYR A 4 13.99 -21.74 -10.87
C TYR A 4 14.49 -20.65 -9.91
N GLU A 5 15.75 -20.23 -10.03
CA GLU A 5 16.31 -19.16 -9.18
C GLU A 5 15.58 -17.81 -9.39
N TYR A 6 15.17 -17.50 -10.62
CA TYR A 6 14.36 -16.31 -10.89
C TYR A 6 12.92 -16.42 -10.36
N ALA A 7 12.33 -17.62 -10.40
CA ALA A 7 11.01 -17.87 -9.81
C ALA A 7 11.03 -17.67 -8.29
N ASP A 8 12.07 -18.18 -7.60
CA ASP A 8 12.24 -18.02 -6.16
C ASP A 8 12.43 -16.54 -5.78
N ILE A 9 13.20 -15.78 -6.56
CA ILE A 9 13.33 -14.32 -6.37
C ILE A 9 11.99 -13.61 -6.58
N ALA A 10 11.25 -13.99 -7.62
CA ALA A 10 9.93 -13.41 -7.87
C ALA A 10 8.98 -13.67 -6.71
N ALA A 11 8.90 -14.92 -6.24
CA ALA A 11 8.05 -15.33 -5.12
C ALA A 11 8.42 -14.59 -3.83
N SER A 12 9.72 -14.50 -3.51
CA SER A 12 10.21 -13.76 -2.34
C SER A 12 9.83 -12.28 -2.40
N ASN A 13 10.03 -11.62 -3.54
CA ASN A 13 9.67 -10.21 -3.72
C ASN A 13 8.16 -9.98 -3.67
N TYR A 14 7.33 -10.88 -4.21
CA TYR A 14 5.87 -10.83 -4.05
C TYR A 14 5.48 -10.93 -2.57
N SER A 15 6.05 -11.89 -1.84
CA SER A 15 5.77 -12.08 -0.42
C SER A 15 6.10 -10.84 0.42
N ILE A 16 7.26 -10.22 0.17
CA ILE A 16 7.66 -8.97 0.84
C ILE A 16 6.66 -7.86 0.52
N SER A 17 6.26 -7.70 -0.74
CA SER A 17 5.31 -6.66 -1.11
C SER A 17 3.93 -6.88 -0.48
N PHE A 18 3.41 -8.11 -0.48
CA PHE A 18 2.14 -8.43 0.18
C PHE A 18 2.19 -8.22 1.69
N THR A 19 3.34 -8.46 2.32
CA THR A 19 3.55 -8.13 3.73
C THR A 19 3.45 -6.62 3.97
N ILE A 20 4.06 -5.81 3.11
CA ILE A 20 3.97 -4.34 3.20
C ILE A 20 2.54 -3.86 2.94
N LEU A 21 1.85 -4.41 1.95
CA LEU A 21 0.44 -4.09 1.69
C LEU A 21 -0.44 -4.43 2.90
N SER A 22 -0.20 -5.57 3.55
CA SER A 22 -0.91 -5.96 4.77
C SER A 22 -0.62 -4.99 5.93
N LEU A 23 0.63 -4.55 6.07
CA LEU A 23 1.01 -3.52 7.04
C LEU A 23 0.30 -2.19 6.77
N MET A 24 0.17 -1.80 5.51
CA MET A 24 -0.57 -0.60 5.12
C MET A 24 -2.03 -0.69 5.58
N VAL A 25 -2.72 -1.81 5.36
CA VAL A 25 -4.11 -2.03 5.84
C VAL A 25 -4.19 -1.94 7.37
N ALA A 26 -3.22 -2.52 8.08
CA ALA A 26 -3.17 -2.44 9.54
C ALA A 26 -3.01 -0.99 10.03
N LEU A 27 -2.13 -0.20 9.40
CA LEU A 27 -1.93 1.20 9.72
C LEU A 27 -3.18 2.04 9.44
N VAL A 28 -3.86 1.78 8.33
CA VAL A 28 -5.15 2.41 8.01
C VAL A 28 -6.17 2.15 9.10
N SER A 29 -6.29 0.90 9.52
CA SER A 29 -7.24 0.50 10.56
C SER A 29 -6.92 1.17 11.90
N ALA A 30 -5.65 1.13 12.32
CA ALA A 30 -5.18 1.78 13.53
C ALA A 30 -5.41 3.30 13.50
N TYR A 31 -5.17 3.92 12.35
CA TYR A 31 -5.40 5.34 12.13
C TYR A 31 -6.87 5.73 12.30
N PHE A 32 -7.80 4.98 11.69
CA PHE A 32 -9.22 5.27 11.82
C PHE A 32 -9.72 5.14 13.26
N VAL A 33 -9.23 4.13 13.98
CA VAL A 33 -9.54 3.95 15.41
C VAL A 33 -9.03 5.15 16.21
N ALA A 34 -7.77 5.56 16.01
CA ALA A 34 -7.19 6.72 16.68
C ALA A 34 -7.93 8.03 16.35
N ALA A 35 -8.29 8.23 15.07
CA ALA A 35 -9.05 9.38 14.61
C ALA A 35 -10.47 9.41 15.19
N TYR A 36 -11.12 8.25 15.40
CA TYR A 36 -12.43 8.17 16.05
C TYR A 36 -12.38 8.62 17.52
N PHE A 37 -11.40 8.15 18.28
CA PHE A 37 -11.28 8.48 19.70
C PHE A 37 -10.82 9.92 19.96
N MET A 38 -9.90 10.44 19.14
CA MET A 38 -9.27 11.74 19.39
C MET A 38 -9.77 12.86 18.47
N GLY A 39 -10.50 12.53 17.40
CA GLY A 39 -10.84 13.49 16.33
C GLY A 39 -11.64 14.71 16.80
N LYS A 40 -12.45 14.56 17.86
CA LYS A 40 -13.26 15.66 18.43
C LYS A 40 -12.46 16.63 19.28
N SER A 41 -11.34 16.20 19.88
CA SER A 41 -10.53 17.01 20.80
C SER A 41 -9.34 17.71 20.14
N ILE A 42 -9.12 17.49 18.84
CA ILE A 42 -7.92 17.92 18.11
C ILE A 42 -8.23 19.18 17.28
N ASN A 43 -7.32 20.15 17.30
CA ASN A 43 -7.41 21.38 16.49
C ASN A 43 -7.22 21.07 14.99
N GLY A 44 -7.83 21.86 14.10
CA GLY A 44 -7.71 21.69 12.65
C GLY A 44 -6.25 21.65 12.13
N PHE A 45 -5.35 22.41 12.74
CA PHE A 45 -3.92 22.36 12.39
C PHE A 45 -3.25 21.03 12.80
N GLN A 46 -3.63 20.47 13.96
CA GLN A 46 -3.15 19.17 14.40
C GLN A 46 -3.70 18.04 13.52
N VAL A 47 -4.96 18.14 13.08
CA VAL A 47 -5.54 17.24 12.07
C VAL A 47 -4.75 17.29 10.76
N PHE A 48 -4.40 18.49 10.29
CA PHE A 48 -3.59 18.66 9.07
C PHE A 48 -2.20 18.02 9.21
N LEU A 49 -1.50 18.27 10.32
CA LEU A 49 -0.20 17.65 10.59
C LEU A 49 -0.29 16.13 10.66
N LEU A 50 -1.29 15.60 11.36
CA LEU A 50 -1.49 14.16 11.53
C LEU A 50 -1.79 13.47 10.20
N ASN A 51 -2.63 14.07 9.34
CA ASN A 51 -2.87 13.60 7.97
C ASN A 51 -1.60 13.68 7.12
N THR A 52 -0.81 14.74 7.23
CA THR A 52 0.43 14.90 6.45
C THR A 52 1.46 13.84 6.82
N VAL A 53 1.69 13.61 8.11
CA VAL A 53 2.61 12.57 8.59
C VAL A 53 2.14 11.19 8.15
N TYR A 54 0.84 10.92 8.29
CA TYR A 54 0.25 9.66 7.86
C TYR A 54 0.39 9.43 6.35
N LEU A 55 0.16 10.46 5.53
CA LEU A 55 0.33 10.44 4.08
C LEU A 55 1.78 10.13 3.70
N LEU A 56 2.75 10.78 4.35
CA LEU A 56 4.18 10.53 4.11
C LEU A 56 4.54 9.08 4.40
N TRP A 57 4.06 8.52 5.53
CA TRP A 57 4.27 7.11 5.87
C TRP A 57 3.65 6.17 4.86
N MET A 58 2.37 6.37 4.51
CA MET A 58 1.65 5.54 3.54
C MET A 58 2.28 5.60 2.16
N SER A 59 2.76 6.78 1.73
CA SER A 59 3.45 6.97 0.46
C SER A 59 4.82 6.29 0.45
N GLY A 60 5.56 6.37 1.55
CA GLY A 60 6.82 5.66 1.72
C GLY A 60 6.65 4.15 1.61
N LEU A 61 5.67 3.58 2.33
CA LEU A 61 5.35 2.15 2.25
C LEU A 61 4.86 1.74 0.86
N ALA A 62 3.99 2.53 0.25
CA ALA A 62 3.51 2.28 -1.11
C ALA A 62 4.67 2.28 -2.12
N TRP A 63 5.62 3.20 -1.99
CA TRP A 63 6.81 3.25 -2.84
C TRP A 63 7.68 2.01 -2.68
N VAL A 64 7.95 1.57 -1.44
CA VAL A 64 8.73 0.35 -1.18
C VAL A 64 7.99 -0.89 -1.74
N ALA A 65 6.70 -1.04 -1.47
CA ALA A 65 5.87 -2.13 -1.99
C ALA A 65 5.89 -2.19 -3.52
N THR A 66 5.80 -1.03 -4.17
CA THR A 66 5.87 -0.86 -5.63
C THR A 66 7.21 -1.34 -6.17
N ARG A 67 8.33 -0.99 -5.53
CA ARG A 67 9.67 -1.42 -5.94
C ARG A 67 9.84 -2.93 -5.86
N PHE A 68 9.33 -3.56 -4.80
CA PHE A 68 9.32 -5.01 -4.69
C PHE A 68 8.43 -5.68 -5.74
N LEU A 69 7.24 -5.13 -6.03
CA LEU A 69 6.36 -5.65 -7.08
C LEU A 69 6.99 -5.57 -8.46
N ILE A 70 7.63 -4.44 -8.80
CA ILE A 70 8.32 -4.30 -10.09
C ILE A 70 9.46 -5.31 -10.21
N ARG A 71 10.23 -5.52 -9.14
CA ARG A 71 11.29 -6.54 -9.14
C ARG A 71 10.73 -7.95 -9.24
N ALA A 72 9.61 -8.23 -8.58
CA ALA A 72 8.91 -9.51 -8.64
C ALA A 72 8.42 -9.80 -10.06
N THR A 73 7.78 -8.82 -10.72
CA THR A 73 7.28 -8.97 -12.10
C THR A 73 8.43 -9.13 -13.09
N GLN A 74 9.51 -8.35 -12.95
CA GLN A 74 10.71 -8.50 -13.79
C GLN A 74 11.34 -9.89 -13.66
N ALA A 75 11.53 -10.37 -12.43
CA ALA A 75 12.08 -11.71 -12.17
C ALA A 75 11.17 -12.81 -12.71
N ALA A 76 9.84 -12.67 -12.55
CA ALA A 76 8.86 -13.62 -13.09
C ALA A 76 8.88 -13.67 -14.62
N THR A 77 8.95 -12.52 -15.29
CA THR A 77 9.06 -12.47 -16.76
C THR A 77 10.32 -13.15 -17.25
N ILE A 78 11.46 -12.94 -16.57
CA ILE A 78 12.73 -13.60 -16.93
C ILE A 78 12.63 -15.11 -16.71
N SER A 79 12.07 -15.55 -15.58
CA SER A 79 11.84 -16.98 -15.30
C SER A 79 11.05 -17.67 -16.41
N LEU A 80 9.92 -17.08 -16.81
CA LEU A 80 9.06 -17.60 -17.90
C LEU A 80 9.78 -17.58 -19.27
N SER A 81 10.65 -16.61 -19.51
CA SER A 81 11.43 -16.57 -20.77
C SER A 81 12.55 -17.61 -20.85
N LEU A 82 12.99 -18.15 -19.71
CA LEU A 82 14.08 -19.13 -19.62
C LEU A 82 13.58 -20.58 -19.65
N ASP A 83 12.28 -20.80 -19.45
CA ASP A 83 11.65 -22.11 -19.43
C ASP A 83 10.42 -22.11 -20.35
N GLU A 84 10.61 -22.51 -21.61
CA GLU A 84 9.53 -22.58 -22.62
C GLU A 84 8.38 -23.52 -22.23
N SER A 85 8.60 -24.42 -21.27
CA SER A 85 7.55 -25.29 -20.74
C SER A 85 6.62 -24.57 -19.75
N GLN A 86 7.03 -23.42 -19.21
CA GLN A 86 6.21 -22.63 -18.30
C GLN A 86 5.38 -21.59 -19.04
N THR A 87 4.08 -21.80 -19.03
CA THR A 87 3.10 -20.80 -19.45
C THR A 87 2.50 -20.10 -18.23
N GLY A 88 2.57 -18.77 -18.20
CA GLY A 88 1.99 -17.99 -17.11
C GLY A 88 1.79 -16.52 -17.49
N THR A 89 0.80 -15.87 -16.87
CA THR A 89 0.58 -14.43 -17.01
C THR A 89 1.23 -13.70 -15.86
N VAL A 90 2.17 -12.80 -16.17
CA VAL A 90 2.72 -11.87 -15.17
C VAL A 90 1.72 -10.74 -14.96
N PHE A 91 1.42 -10.41 -13.70
CA PHE A 91 0.58 -9.26 -13.36
C PHE A 91 1.31 -7.94 -13.64
N ALA A 92 1.34 -7.52 -14.90
CA ALA A 92 2.07 -6.34 -15.36
C ALA A 92 1.63 -5.06 -14.62
N SER A 93 0.35 -4.95 -14.23
CA SER A 93 -0.22 -3.79 -13.54
C SER A 93 -0.20 -3.89 -12.00
N ALA A 94 0.46 -4.91 -11.42
CA ALA A 94 0.47 -5.10 -9.97
C ALA A 94 1.02 -3.89 -9.19
N TYR A 95 1.93 -3.13 -9.82
CA TYR A 95 2.53 -1.93 -9.24
C TYR A 95 1.52 -0.78 -9.00
N LEU A 96 0.32 -0.82 -9.61
CA LEU A 96 -0.72 0.18 -9.39
C LEU A 96 -1.43 0.02 -8.05
N PHE A 97 -1.48 -1.20 -7.49
CA PHE A 97 -2.22 -1.48 -6.25
C PHE A 97 -1.74 -0.67 -5.04
N PRO A 98 -0.43 -0.59 -4.72
CA PRO A 98 0.04 0.22 -3.60
C PRO A 98 -0.31 1.71 -3.77
N ALA A 99 -0.21 2.24 -4.99
CA ALA A 99 -0.53 3.63 -5.29
C ALA A 99 -2.02 3.92 -5.12
N LEU A 100 -2.88 3.06 -5.67
CA LEU A 100 -4.33 3.16 -5.50
C LEU A 100 -4.73 3.07 -4.03
N MET A 101 -4.13 2.17 -3.25
CA MET A 101 -4.35 2.07 -1.81
C MET A 101 -3.96 3.36 -1.08
N ALA A 102 -2.80 3.95 -1.39
CA ALA A 102 -2.39 5.20 -0.76
C ALA A 102 -3.36 6.36 -1.05
N VAL A 103 -3.79 6.51 -2.31
CA VAL A 103 -4.72 7.57 -2.73
C VAL A 103 -6.10 7.37 -2.11
N THR A 104 -6.67 6.16 -2.20
CA THR A 104 -7.99 5.88 -1.61
C THR A 104 -7.97 6.06 -0.11
N THR A 105 -6.94 5.58 0.57
CA THR A 105 -6.80 5.76 2.02
C THR A 105 -6.77 7.23 2.41
N LEU A 106 -6.07 8.07 1.65
CA LEU A 106 -6.03 9.51 1.89
C LEU A 106 -7.40 10.18 1.73
N LEU A 107 -8.12 9.83 0.67
CA LEU A 107 -9.46 10.38 0.44
C LEU A 107 -10.42 9.98 1.57
N ILE A 108 -10.34 8.71 2.01
CA ILE A 108 -11.18 8.21 3.11
C ILE A 108 -10.75 8.83 4.45
N SER A 109 -9.45 9.00 4.72
CA SER A 109 -8.96 9.61 5.97
C SER A 109 -9.43 11.04 6.13
N TYR A 110 -9.33 11.82 5.06
CA TYR A 110 -9.74 13.21 5.03
C TYR A 110 -11.26 13.34 5.16
N GLY A 111 -12.02 12.55 4.40
CA GLY A 111 -13.48 12.52 4.47
C GLY A 111 -14.00 12.09 5.85
N PHE A 112 -13.37 11.09 6.47
CA PHE A 112 -13.74 10.62 7.80
C PHE A 112 -13.53 11.68 8.88
N MET A 113 -12.37 12.34 8.91
CA MET A 113 -12.12 13.41 9.90
C MET A 113 -12.99 14.64 9.66
N TRP A 114 -13.29 14.97 8.39
CA TRP A 114 -14.25 16.03 8.09
C TRP A 114 -15.64 15.71 8.65
N SER A 115 -16.10 14.48 8.44
CA SER A 115 -17.39 13.99 8.96
C SER A 115 -17.45 13.99 10.49
N LEU A 116 -16.39 13.59 11.19
CA LEU A 116 -16.36 13.60 12.65
C LEU A 116 -16.43 15.02 13.23
N ARG A 117 -15.88 16.01 12.53
CA ARG A 117 -15.82 17.39 13.01
C ARG A 117 -17.10 18.20 12.73
N HIS A 118 -17.77 17.94 11.61
CA HIS A 118 -18.97 18.67 11.20
C HIS A 118 -20.26 17.84 11.34
N GLY A 119 -20.16 16.60 11.82
CA GLY A 119 -21.31 15.71 12.02
C GLY A 119 -22.17 16.01 13.24
N GLU A 120 -21.82 17.01 14.05
CA GLU A 120 -22.61 17.42 15.23
C GLU A 120 -23.69 18.48 14.91
N GLU A 121 -23.87 18.89 13.65
CA GLU A 121 -25.04 19.69 13.24
C GLU A 121 -26.24 18.81 12.88
N LYS A 122 -26.74 18.00 13.82
CA LYS A 122 -28.12 17.48 13.81
C LYS A 122 -28.64 17.24 15.23
#